data_AF-A0A6L5PLE7-F1
#
_entry.id   AF-A0A6L5PLE7-F1
#
_cell.length_a   1.000
_cell.length_b   1.000
_cell.length_c   1.000
_cell.angle_alpha   90.00
_cell.angle_beta   90.00
_cell.angle_gamma   90.00
#
_symmetry.space_group_name_H-M   'P 1'
#
loop_
_entity.id
_entity.type
_entity.pdbx_description
1 polymer ?
#
loop_
_entity_poly.entity_id
_entity_poly.type
_entity_poly.pdbx_seq_one_letter_code
_entity_poly.pdbx_strand_id
1 'polypeptide(L)'
;ELLSSYQFPGDDIPITKGSAKAATDGVNPEIGEQRVLALMETVDAYIPQPERPVDLPFLMPVEDVFSISGRGTVVTGRVEKGIV
;
A
#
# COMPACT_ATOMS: atom_id res chain seq x y z
N GLU A 1 7.35 -3.04 24.30
CA GLU A 1 6.48 -2.30 25.26
C GLU A 1 5.73 -1.11 24.66
N LEU A 2 6.38 -0.09 24.07
CA LEU A 2 5.67 1.06 23.50
C LEU A 2 4.70 0.67 22.37
N LEU A 3 5.12 -0.17 21.41
CA LEU A 3 4.26 -0.64 20.33
C LEU A 3 3.02 -1.39 20.86
N SER A 4 3.24 -2.29 21.82
CA SER A 4 2.17 -3.03 22.49
C SER A 4 1.18 -2.10 23.21
N SER A 5 1.64 -0.98 23.78
CA SER A 5 0.75 0.01 24.42
C SER A 5 -0.20 0.71 23.44
N TYR A 6 0.18 0.78 22.15
CA TYR A 6 -0.67 1.29 21.06
C TYR A 6 -1.38 0.18 20.29
N GLN A 7 -1.47 -1.02 20.85
CA GLN A 7 -2.16 -2.18 20.26
C GLN A 7 -1.51 -2.69 18.95
N PHE A 8 -0.23 -2.39 18.74
CA PHE A 8 0.57 -3.03 17.71
C PHE A 8 1.23 -4.32 18.23
N PRO A 9 1.52 -5.30 17.36
CA PRO A 9 2.16 -6.55 17.76
C PRO A 9 3.66 -6.32 18.05
N GLY A 10 3.96 -5.72 19.20
CA GLY A 10 5.30 -5.23 19.53
C GLY A 10 6.39 -6.29 19.64
N ASP A 11 6.03 -7.56 19.82
CA ASP A 11 6.96 -8.70 19.88
C ASP A 11 7.20 -9.33 18.49
N ASP A 12 6.24 -9.18 17.56
CA ASP A 12 6.30 -9.78 16.22
C ASP A 12 6.77 -8.79 15.14
N ILE A 13 6.75 -7.49 15.42
CA ILE A 13 7.18 -6.46 14.46
C ILE A 13 8.69 -6.61 14.18
N PRO A 14 9.09 -6.80 12.92
CA PRO A 14 10.49 -6.92 12.57
C PRO A 14 11.22 -5.59 12.73
N ILE A 15 12.45 -5.64 13.27
CA ILE A 15 13.27 -4.46 13.54
C ILE A 15 14.61 -4.58 12.83
N THR A 16 14.84 -3.74 11.82
CA THR A 16 16.12 -3.67 11.09
C THR A 16 17.00 -2.56 11.67
N LYS A 17 18.15 -2.94 12.25
CA LYS A 17 19.13 -2.01 12.81
C LYS A 17 20.08 -1.52 11.72
N GLY A 18 20.31 -0.20 11.65
CA GLY A 18 21.22 0.42 10.68
C GLY A 18 21.37 1.93 10.89
N SER A 19 22.02 2.59 9.94
CA SER A 19 22.25 4.03 9.91
C SER A 19 21.86 4.59 8.55
N ALA A 20 20.74 5.33 8.50
CA ALA A 20 20.29 6.02 7.29
C ALA A 20 21.34 7.03 6.81
N LYS A 21 22.02 7.72 7.75
CA LYS A 21 23.09 8.65 7.42
C LYS A 21 24.26 7.95 6.71
N ALA A 22 24.68 6.78 7.22
CA ALA A 22 25.75 6.01 6.58
C ALA A 22 25.38 5.58 5.15
N ALA A 23 24.11 5.23 4.93
CA ALA A 23 23.59 4.93 3.60
C ALA A 23 23.63 6.16 2.67
N THR A 24 23.17 7.32 3.14
CA THR A 24 23.18 8.57 2.34
C THR A 24 24.58 9.07 2.04
N ASP A 25 25.49 9.00 3.01
CA ASP A 25 26.87 9.46 2.88
C ASP A 25 27.74 8.46 2.07
N GLY A 26 27.22 7.27 1.74
CA GLY A 26 27.94 6.23 1.00
C GLY A 26 29.10 5.60 1.78
N VAL A 27 29.02 5.60 3.11
CA VAL A 27 30.06 5.07 4.01
C VAL A 27 29.54 3.88 4.80
N ASN A 28 30.43 2.95 5.18
CA ASN A 28 30.11 1.75 5.96
C ASN A 28 28.86 0.99 5.44
N PRO A 29 28.93 0.35 4.26
CA PRO A 29 27.78 -0.28 3.60
C PRO A 29 27.01 -1.30 4.47
N GLU A 30 27.71 -2.01 5.36
CA GLU A 30 27.14 -3.02 6.27
C GLU A 30 26.09 -2.48 7.26
N ILE A 31 26.20 -1.20 7.62
CA ILE A 31 25.23 -0.51 8.47
C ILE A 31 24.38 0.50 7.70
N GLY A 32 24.83 0.90 6.51
CA GLY A 32 24.15 1.82 5.61
C GLY A 32 23.31 1.09 4.56
N GLU A 33 23.80 1.09 3.31
CA GLU A 33 23.10 0.56 2.13
C GLU A 33 22.52 -0.84 2.33
N GLN A 34 23.29 -1.78 2.87
CA GLN A 34 22.84 -3.16 3.05
C GLN A 34 21.68 -3.26 4.06
N ARG A 35 21.65 -2.39 5.07
CA ARG A 35 20.55 -2.36 6.04
C ARG A 35 19.31 -1.69 5.50
N VAL A 36 19.46 -0.73 4.59
CA VAL A 36 18.31 -0.15 3.87
C VAL A 36 17.68 -1.19 2.95
N LEU A 37 18.48 -1.97 2.22
CA LEU A 37 17.96 -3.07 1.40
C LEU A 37 17.25 -4.13 2.26
N ALA A 38 17.87 -4.57 3.36
CA ALA A 38 17.24 -5.51 4.29
C ALA A 38 15.96 -4.95 4.94
N LEU A 39 15.88 -3.64 5.16
CA LEU A 39 14.66 -2.98 5.61
C LEU A 39 13.57 -3.09 4.54
N MET A 40 13.88 -2.81 3.28
CA MET A 40 12.90 -2.93 2.19
C MET A 40 12.41 -4.36 1.99
N GLU A 41 13.30 -5.36 2.08
CA GLU A 41 12.90 -6.78 2.05
C GLU A 41 11.93 -7.12 3.20
N THR A 42 12.18 -6.56 4.38
CA THR A 42 11.30 -6.74 5.54
C THR A 42 9.93 -6.08 5.32
N VAL A 43 9.91 -4.88 4.73
CA VAL A 43 8.68 -4.16 4.36
C VAL A 43 7.85 -5.00 3.39
N ASP A 44 8.48 -5.49 2.33
CA ASP A 44 7.81 -6.29 1.28
C ASP A 44 7.26 -7.61 1.84
N ALA A 45 7.96 -8.23 2.80
CA ALA A 45 7.53 -9.49 3.41
C ALA A 45 6.45 -9.32 4.50
N TYR A 46 6.52 -8.24 5.29
CA TYR A 46 5.68 -8.06 6.47
C TYR A 46 4.39 -7.28 6.18
N ILE A 47 4.42 -6.33 5.24
CA ILE A 47 3.25 -5.53 4.90
C ILE A 47 2.47 -6.22 3.78
N PRO A 48 1.25 -6.73 4.04
CA PRO A 48 0.46 -7.37 3.01
C PRO A 48 0.08 -6.36 1.93
N GLN A 49 0.07 -6.82 0.68
CA GLN A 49 -0.46 -6.03 -0.43
C GLN A 49 -1.95 -5.78 -0.20
N PRO A 50 -2.44 -4.52 -0.29
CA PRO A 50 -3.85 -4.24 -0.11
C PRO A 50 -4.67 -4.93 -1.20
N GLU A 51 -5.69 -5.68 -0.78
CA GLU A 51 -6.60 -6.35 -1.70
C GLU A 51 -7.46 -5.32 -2.45
N ARG A 52 -7.69 -5.57 -3.74
CA ARG A 52 -8.66 -4.79 -4.50
C ARG A 52 -10.07 -5.23 -4.06
N PRO A 53 -10.98 -4.30 -3.75
CA PRO A 53 -12.29 -4.62 -3.19
C PRO A 53 -13.29 -5.15 -4.25
N VAL A 54 -12.91 -6.15 -5.04
CA VAL A 54 -13.70 -6.69 -6.16
C VAL A 54 -14.87 -7.56 -5.72
N ASP A 55 -14.81 -8.13 -4.52
CA ASP A 55 -15.86 -8.99 -3.97
C ASP A 55 -16.93 -8.20 -3.18
N LEU A 56 -16.75 -6.88 -3.02
CA LEU A 56 -17.73 -6.03 -2.38
C LEU A 56 -18.89 -5.69 -3.34
N PRO A 57 -20.05 -5.23 -2.82
CA PRO A 57 -21.12 -4.73 -3.69
C PRO A 57 -20.62 -3.62 -4.61
N PHE A 58 -20.97 -3.72 -5.89
CA PHE A 58 -20.58 -2.77 -6.94
C PHE A 58 -20.88 -1.33 -6.51
N LEU A 59 -19.87 -0.46 -6.65
CA LEU A 59 -20.00 0.97 -6.43
C LEU A 59 -19.14 1.69 -7.46
N MET A 60 -19.80 2.49 -8.27
CA MET A 60 -19.18 3.39 -9.24
C MET A 60 -19.88 4.75 -9.11
N PRO A 61 -19.21 5.78 -8.56
CA PRO A 61 -19.74 7.14 -8.56
C PRO A 61 -19.92 7.60 -10.00
N VAL A 62 -21.06 8.21 -10.31
CA VAL A 62 -21.32 8.78 -11.63
C VAL A 62 -20.61 10.12 -11.74
N GLU A 63 -19.69 10.23 -12.70
CA GLU A 63 -18.95 11.46 -13.00
C GLU A 63 -19.64 12.28 -14.10
N ASP A 64 -20.15 11.61 -15.14
CA ASP A 64 -20.83 12.28 -16.26
C ASP A 64 -21.94 11.40 -16.86
N VAL A 65 -22.88 12.04 -17.57
CA VAL A 65 -24.08 11.41 -18.14
C VAL A 65 -24.27 11.84 -19.59
N PHE A 66 -24.28 10.87 -20.50
CA PHE A 66 -24.46 11.08 -21.94
C PHE A 66 -25.76 10.44 -22.43
N SER A 67 -26.42 11.08 -23.39
CA SER A 67 -27.52 10.48 -24.16
C SER A 67 -27.07 10.25 -25.59
N ILE A 68 -26.99 8.98 -26.00
CA ILE A 68 -26.52 8.59 -27.33
C ILE A 68 -27.72 8.11 -28.14
N SER A 69 -28.06 8.83 -29.22
CA SER A 69 -29.17 8.49 -30.10
C SER A 69 -29.03 7.06 -30.63
N GLY A 70 -30.08 6.26 -30.48
CA GLY A 70 -30.11 4.84 -30.86
C GLY A 70 -29.38 3.87 -29.92
N ARG A 71 -28.76 4.35 -28.82
CA ARG A 71 -28.11 3.48 -27.80
C ARG A 71 -28.66 3.66 -26.38
N GLY A 72 -29.18 4.85 -26.06
CA GLY A 72 -29.73 5.18 -24.75
C GLY A 72 -28.79 6.04 -23.89
N THR A 73 -29.04 6.06 -22.58
CA THR A 73 -28.27 6.84 -21.60
C THR A 73 -27.07 6.05 -21.11
N VAL A 74 -25.90 6.66 -21.12
CA VAL A 74 -24.63 6.09 -20.63
C VAL A 74 -24.12 6.96 -19.49
N VAL A 75 -23.76 6.32 -18.37
CA VAL A 75 -23.07 6.97 -17.26
C VAL A 75 -21.61 6.55 -17.26
N THR A 76 -20.71 7.50 -16.97
CA THR A 76 -19.27 7.23 -16.85
C THR A 76 -18.82 7.47 -15.41
N GLY A 77 -17.80 6.72 -14.97
CA GLY A 77 -17.17 6.89 -13.67
C GLY A 77 -16.14 5.81 -13.39
N ARG A 78 -15.32 6.00 -12.36
CA ARG A 78 -14.39 4.97 -11.88
C ARG A 78 -15.09 3.96 -10.97
N VAL A 79 -14.88 2.68 -11.22
CA VAL A 79 -15.33 1.62 -10.30
C VAL A 79 -14.46 1.66 -9.05
N GLU A 80 -15.07 1.99 -7.91
CA GLU A 80 -14.40 2.05 -6.61
C GLU A 80 -14.30 0.66 -5.97
N LYS A 81 -15.33 -0.17 -6.16
CA LYS A 81 -15.39 -1.54 -5.65
C LYS A 81 -16.42 -2.39 -6.40
N GLY A 82 -16.30 -3.70 -6.25
CA GLY A 82 -17.16 -4.69 -6.90
C GLY A 82 -16.86 -4.90 -8.39
N ILE A 83 -17.71 -5.71 -9.02
CA ILE A 83 -17.69 -6.03 -10.45
C ILE A 83 -19.11 -5.82 -11.01
N VAL A 84 -19.20 -5.39 -12.28
CA VAL A 84 -20.44 -5.28 -13.07
C VAL A 84 -20.46 -6.30 -14.19
#